data_AF-A0A8H5MQ74-F1
#
_entry.id   AF-A0A8H5MQ74-F1
#
_cell.length_a   1.000
_cell.length_b   1.000
_cell.length_c   1.000
_cell.angle_alpha   90.00
_cell.angle_beta   90.00
_cell.angle_gamma   90.00
#
_symmetry.space_group_name_H-M   'P 1'
#
loop_
_entity.id
_entity.type
_entity.pdbx_description
1 polymer ?
#
loop_
_entity_poly.entity_id
_entity_poly.type
_entity_poly.pdbx_seq_one_letter_code
_entity_poly.pdbx_strand_id
1 'polypeptide(L)'
;MRSAKDSQKLEKQHRESRWDGEKIIKGVTDPLHHLIETAHTHLSSFTHSPTSPTSVTPSSTNPPISSTRMSSQLQDVATVATPVARQDIVFHVTEDFKISYWSSKTQDETEDEQYNSDNLKVEGNAIYVNKELPILAAVAYKNGSGEDVVRVFFVDQSEFALREVRRVGPAGSKWSHGQVLRSKEYDIASKSGLTANVVETNNQVQLKVFYQKRTNKLSVAYSVLAVDKAWTIKDDWSNRADVTN
;
A
#
# COMPACT_ATOMS: atom_id res chain seq x y z
N MET A 1 29.77 -25.83 -43.10
CA MET A 1 30.78 -25.21 -42.23
C MET A 1 30.25 -23.85 -41.79
N ARG A 2 29.73 -23.72 -40.57
CA ARG A 2 29.33 -22.43 -39.98
C ARG A 2 30.59 -21.73 -39.47
N SER A 3 30.76 -20.47 -39.84
CA SER A 3 32.00 -19.70 -39.69
C SER A 3 32.27 -19.37 -38.21
N ALA A 4 33.51 -19.52 -37.77
CA ALA A 4 33.99 -19.21 -36.41
C ALA A 4 33.70 -17.76 -35.96
N LYS A 5 33.34 -16.87 -36.88
CA LYS A 5 32.92 -15.48 -36.59
C LYS A 5 31.55 -15.39 -35.90
N ASP A 6 30.64 -16.33 -36.15
CA ASP A 6 29.30 -16.29 -35.54
C ASP A 6 29.34 -16.75 -34.07
N SER A 7 30.23 -17.69 -33.74
CA SER A 7 30.44 -18.17 -32.37
C SER A 7 31.02 -17.09 -31.45
N GLN A 8 31.97 -16.29 -31.94
CA GLN A 8 32.56 -15.20 -31.14
C GLN A 8 31.58 -14.05 -30.87
N LYS A 9 30.61 -13.82 -31.77
CA LYS A 9 29.59 -12.77 -31.59
C LYS A 9 28.55 -13.17 -30.54
N LEU A 10 28.14 -14.43 -30.53
CA LEU A 10 27.22 -15.00 -29.52
C LEU A 10 27.85 -15.04 -28.12
N GLU A 11 29.13 -15.38 -28.04
CA GLU A 11 29.84 -15.47 -26.75
C GLU A 11 30.06 -14.09 -26.11
N LYS A 12 30.26 -13.05 -26.92
CA LYS A 12 30.34 -11.65 -26.44
C LYS A 12 28.98 -11.14 -25.93
N GLN A 13 27.89 -11.48 -26.62
CA GLN A 13 26.53 -11.11 -26.22
C GLN A 13 26.12 -11.79 -24.90
N HIS A 14 26.45 -13.08 -24.73
CA HIS A 14 26.14 -13.82 -23.50
C HIS A 14 26.92 -13.30 -22.28
N ARG A 15 28.10 -12.70 -22.51
CA ARG A 15 28.97 -12.17 -21.45
C ARG A 15 28.55 -10.78 -20.99
N GLU A 16 28.02 -9.94 -21.89
CA GLU A 16 27.40 -8.65 -21.54
C GLU A 16 26.09 -8.85 -20.76
N SER A 17 25.22 -9.78 -21.17
CA SER A 17 23.98 -10.07 -20.44
C SER A 17 24.20 -10.61 -19.02
N ARG A 18 25.33 -11.29 -18.78
CA ARG A 18 25.69 -11.84 -17.47
C ARG A 18 26.21 -10.76 -16.50
N TRP A 19 26.84 -9.70 -17.02
CA TRP A 19 27.29 -8.55 -16.23
C TRP A 19 26.14 -7.65 -15.78
N ASP A 20 25.09 -7.52 -16.60
CA ASP A 20 23.90 -6.74 -16.22
C ASP A 20 23.05 -7.47 -15.17
N GLY A 21 22.98 -8.80 -15.21
CA GLY A 21 22.28 -9.61 -14.19
C GLY A 21 22.92 -9.50 -12.79
N GLU A 22 24.24 -9.51 -12.69
CA GLU A 22 24.94 -9.37 -11.39
C GLU A 22 24.85 -7.95 -10.81
N LYS A 23 24.79 -6.89 -11.65
CA LYS A 23 24.53 -5.53 -11.19
C LYS A 23 23.11 -5.35 -10.66
N ILE A 24 22.13 -5.98 -11.28
CA ILE A 24 20.71 -5.92 -10.86
C ILE A 24 20.51 -6.69 -9.54
N ILE A 25 21.19 -7.82 -9.34
CA ILE A 25 21.08 -8.59 -8.09
C ILE A 25 21.79 -7.88 -6.92
N LYS A 26 22.96 -7.26 -7.14
CA LYS A 26 23.63 -6.46 -6.09
C LYS A 26 22.88 -5.18 -5.72
N GLY A 27 22.20 -4.54 -6.68
CA GLY A 27 21.38 -3.36 -6.41
C GLY A 27 20.11 -3.62 -5.59
N VAL A 28 19.68 -4.88 -5.45
CA VAL A 28 18.49 -5.28 -4.69
C VAL A 28 18.84 -5.84 -3.30
N THR A 29 20.07 -6.30 -3.07
CA THR A 29 20.48 -6.85 -1.76
C THR A 29 21.01 -5.80 -0.78
N ASP A 30 21.61 -4.72 -1.27
CA ASP A 30 22.20 -3.68 -0.38
C ASP A 30 21.15 -2.82 0.36
N PRO A 31 19.95 -2.50 -0.18
CA PRO A 31 18.94 -1.75 0.56
C PRO A 31 18.26 -2.57 1.67
N LEU A 32 18.27 -3.92 1.58
CA LEU A 32 17.60 -4.79 2.54
C LEU A 32 18.44 -5.03 3.80
N HIS A 33 19.76 -4.99 3.71
CA HIS A 33 20.63 -5.09 4.90
C HIS A 33 20.61 -3.81 5.75
N HIS A 34 20.53 -2.63 5.12
CA HIS A 34 20.49 -1.35 5.86
C HIS A 34 19.14 -1.12 6.58
N LEU A 35 18.04 -1.69 6.07
CA LEU A 35 16.72 -1.58 6.70
C LEU A 35 16.60 -2.45 7.97
N ILE A 36 17.34 -3.57 8.05
CA ILE A 36 17.34 -4.46 9.23
C ILE A 36 18.25 -3.91 10.33
N GLU A 37 19.40 -3.30 9.99
CA GLU A 37 20.28 -2.69 11.01
C GLU A 37 19.68 -1.42 11.62
N THR A 38 19.02 -0.57 10.83
CA THR A 38 18.43 0.69 11.35
C THR A 38 17.25 0.42 12.30
N ALA A 39 16.50 -0.68 12.10
CA ALA A 39 15.42 -1.08 13.00
C ALA A 39 15.92 -1.62 14.36
N HIS A 40 17.15 -2.13 14.44
CA HIS A 40 17.73 -2.61 15.71
C HIS A 40 18.40 -1.50 16.53
N THR A 41 18.90 -0.43 15.90
CA THR A 41 19.57 0.67 16.61
C THR A 41 18.60 1.59 17.35
N HIS A 42 17.35 1.71 16.90
CA HIS A 42 16.32 2.54 17.56
C HIS A 42 15.57 1.84 18.71
N LEU A 43 15.86 0.56 18.99
CA LEU A 43 15.25 -0.22 20.08
C LEU A 43 16.16 -0.38 21.32
N SER A 44 17.39 0.14 21.31
CA SER A 44 18.36 -0.05 22.41
C SER A 44 18.59 1.18 23.31
N SER A 45 17.96 2.33 23.05
CA SER A 45 18.18 3.57 23.81
C SER A 45 17.20 3.84 24.97
N PHE A 46 16.28 2.93 25.29
CA PHE A 46 15.42 3.02 26.48
C PHE A 46 15.81 2.01 27.56
N THR A 47 17.00 2.16 28.12
CA THR A 47 17.35 1.55 29.42
C THR A 47 17.85 2.63 30.37
N HIS A 48 16.93 3.46 30.87
CA HIS A 48 17.16 4.21 32.10
C HIS A 48 16.29 3.57 33.19
N SER A 49 16.95 2.88 34.12
CA SER A 49 16.37 2.37 35.35
C SER A 49 15.81 3.52 36.19
N PRO A 50 14.55 3.46 36.68
CA PRO A 50 14.12 4.36 37.73
C PRO A 50 14.60 3.80 39.07
N THR A 51 15.52 4.53 39.70
CA THR A 51 15.81 4.46 41.14
C THR A 51 14.53 4.52 41.97
N SER A 52 14.37 3.57 42.89
CA SER A 52 13.31 3.61 43.91
C SER A 52 13.44 4.85 44.80
N PRO A 53 12.30 5.41 45.26
CA PRO A 53 12.20 5.62 46.70
C PRO A 53 10.81 5.30 47.28
N THR A 54 10.87 4.61 48.42
CA THR A 54 10.09 4.75 49.66
C THR A 54 8.56 4.90 49.61
N SER A 55 7.93 3.90 50.24
CA SER A 55 6.55 3.78 50.70
C SER A 55 5.98 5.00 51.43
N VAL A 56 4.82 5.49 50.97
CA VAL A 56 3.81 6.18 51.79
C VAL A 56 2.41 5.82 51.26
N THR A 57 1.57 5.17 52.07
CA THR A 57 0.13 4.99 51.81
C THR A 57 -0.63 6.24 52.21
N PRO A 58 -1.64 6.68 51.43
CA PRO A 58 -2.97 6.76 52.03
C PRO A 58 -4.12 6.37 51.10
N SER A 59 -5.18 5.87 51.72
CA SER A 59 -6.51 5.55 51.20
C SER A 59 -7.23 6.75 50.56
N SER A 60 -7.90 6.56 49.42
CA SER A 60 -9.21 7.16 49.10
C SER A 60 -9.72 6.70 47.73
N THR A 61 -11.00 6.32 47.71
CA THR A 61 -11.89 5.95 46.60
C THR A 61 -11.93 6.95 45.43
N ASN A 62 -11.87 6.44 44.19
CA ASN A 62 -12.57 6.94 42.98
C ASN A 62 -12.49 5.90 41.82
N PRO A 63 -13.45 5.90 40.87
CA PRO A 63 -13.88 4.73 40.09
C PRO A 63 -12.92 4.38 38.93
N PRO A 64 -13.06 3.19 38.28
CA PRO A 64 -12.14 2.79 37.24
C PRO A 64 -12.26 3.73 36.04
N ILE A 65 -11.20 4.51 35.81
CA ILE A 65 -10.95 5.12 34.50
C ILE A 65 -10.84 3.94 33.54
N SER A 66 -11.84 3.81 32.67
CA SER A 66 -11.76 2.96 31.49
C SER A 66 -10.54 3.40 30.70
N SER A 67 -9.39 2.74 30.94
CA SER A 67 -8.27 2.84 30.04
C SER A 67 -8.72 2.18 28.75
N THR A 68 -9.27 2.96 27.82
CA THR A 68 -9.39 2.56 26.43
C THR A 68 -7.96 2.26 26.00
N ARG A 69 -7.59 0.98 26.04
CA ARG A 69 -6.38 0.45 25.42
C ARG A 69 -6.54 0.76 23.93
N MET A 70 -6.06 1.92 23.50
CA MET A 70 -5.76 2.20 22.10
C MET A 70 -4.54 1.35 21.73
N SER A 71 -4.71 0.04 21.70
CA SER A 71 -3.79 -0.89 21.07
C SER A 71 -4.43 -1.37 19.78
N SER A 72 -4.74 -0.45 18.88
CA SER A 72 -5.27 -0.82 17.57
C SER A 72 -4.12 -0.74 16.58
N GLN A 73 -3.52 -1.89 16.28
CA GLN A 73 -2.58 -2.09 15.17
C GLN A 73 -3.32 -1.95 13.83
N LEU A 74 -3.97 -0.80 13.61
CA LEU A 74 -4.77 -0.57 12.42
C LEU A 74 -3.83 -0.06 11.32
N GLN A 75 -3.97 -0.64 10.14
CA GLN A 75 -3.31 -0.15 8.92
C GLN A 75 -4.07 1.09 8.43
N ASP A 76 -3.87 2.20 9.14
CA ASP A 76 -4.49 3.50 8.87
C ASP A 76 -3.64 4.37 7.93
N VAL A 77 -2.45 3.89 7.53
CA VAL A 77 -1.54 4.54 6.59
C VAL A 77 -1.23 3.61 5.41
N ALA A 78 -1.21 4.15 4.20
CA ALA A 78 -0.70 3.45 3.01
C ALA A 78 0.11 4.40 2.14
N THR A 79 1.14 3.87 1.50
CA THR A 79 2.05 4.65 0.66
C THR A 79 2.11 4.07 -0.74
N VAL A 80 2.25 4.94 -1.74
CA VAL A 80 2.50 4.54 -3.13
C VAL A 80 3.55 5.43 -3.76
N ALA A 81 4.31 4.85 -4.68
CA ALA A 81 5.23 5.56 -5.55
C ALA A 81 4.65 5.55 -6.96
N THR A 82 4.38 6.72 -7.55
CA THR A 82 3.80 6.78 -8.89
C THR A 82 4.89 6.57 -9.94
N PRO A 83 4.69 5.66 -10.91
CA PRO A 83 5.75 5.29 -11.86
C PRO A 83 6.05 6.35 -12.92
N VAL A 84 5.12 7.25 -13.23
CA VAL A 84 5.29 8.26 -14.29
C VAL A 84 5.71 9.60 -13.70
N ALA A 85 4.94 10.15 -12.76
CA ALA A 85 5.24 11.43 -12.15
C ALA A 85 6.38 11.36 -11.12
N ARG A 86 6.80 10.15 -10.70
CA ARG A 86 7.84 9.93 -9.68
C ARG A 86 7.53 10.69 -8.39
N GLN A 87 6.28 10.56 -7.97
CA GLN A 87 5.73 11.18 -6.77
C GLN A 87 5.43 10.08 -5.75
N ASP A 88 5.84 10.29 -4.51
CA ASP A 88 5.42 9.48 -3.39
C ASP A 88 4.17 10.09 -2.78
N ILE A 89 3.18 9.25 -2.50
CA ILE A 89 1.92 9.66 -1.91
C ILE A 89 1.67 8.81 -0.67
N VAL A 90 1.50 9.49 0.46
CA VAL A 90 1.17 8.88 1.75
C VAL A 90 -0.28 9.21 2.05
N PHE A 91 -1.13 8.19 2.07
CA PHE A 91 -2.52 8.28 2.53
C PHE A 91 -2.58 7.92 4.00
N HIS A 92 -3.40 8.62 4.76
CA HIS A 92 -3.69 8.25 6.13
C HIS A 92 -5.14 8.55 6.50
N VAL A 93 -5.64 7.86 7.52
CA VAL A 93 -6.91 8.18 8.17
C VAL A 93 -6.66 9.24 9.25
N THR A 94 -7.47 10.30 9.26
CA THR A 94 -7.45 11.35 10.29
C THR A 94 -8.28 10.93 11.51
N GLU A 95 -8.13 11.67 12.62
CA GLU A 95 -8.90 11.43 13.85
C GLU A 95 -10.43 11.49 13.64
N ASP A 96 -10.90 12.32 12.69
CA ASP A 96 -12.31 12.41 12.31
C ASP A 96 -12.72 11.41 11.21
N PHE A 97 -11.90 10.37 10.99
CA PHE A 97 -12.13 9.26 10.06
C PHE A 97 -12.21 9.66 8.58
N LYS A 98 -11.56 10.76 8.18
CA LYS A 98 -11.39 11.13 6.77
C LYS A 98 -10.11 10.52 6.22
N ILE A 99 -10.05 10.34 4.91
CA ILE A 99 -8.80 10.05 4.23
C ILE A 99 -8.14 11.37 3.84
N SER A 100 -6.92 11.59 4.33
CA SER A 100 -6.03 12.67 3.88
C SER A 100 -4.79 12.09 3.23
N TYR A 101 -4.09 12.91 2.45
CA TYR A 101 -2.85 12.49 1.82
C TYR A 101 -1.82 13.61 1.74
N TRP A 102 -0.56 13.21 1.86
CA TRP A 102 0.59 14.01 1.47
C TRP A 102 1.13 13.50 0.16
N SER A 103 1.50 14.40 -0.73
CA SER A 103 2.11 14.06 -2.01
C SER A 103 3.41 14.82 -2.18
N SER A 104 4.49 14.11 -2.48
CA SER A 104 5.79 14.70 -2.68
C SER A 104 5.88 15.47 -4.00
N LYS A 105 6.79 16.43 -4.10
CA LYS A 105 7.14 17.08 -5.37
C LYS A 105 7.98 16.14 -6.24
N THR A 106 8.88 15.36 -5.63
CA THR A 106 9.74 14.38 -6.28
C THR A 106 9.89 13.12 -5.40
N GLN A 107 10.60 12.11 -5.87
CA GLN A 107 10.98 10.94 -5.06
C GLN A 107 12.29 11.13 -4.29
N ASP A 108 12.93 12.29 -4.46
CA ASP A 108 14.20 12.61 -3.83
C ASP A 108 13.93 13.35 -2.52
N GLU A 109 14.22 12.69 -1.40
CA GLU A 109 14.03 13.24 -0.05
C GLU A 109 15.10 14.27 0.34
N THR A 110 16.03 14.63 -0.56
CA THR A 110 17.05 15.66 -0.30
C THR A 110 16.59 17.08 -0.63
N GLU A 111 15.38 17.25 -1.19
CA GLU A 111 14.81 18.56 -1.50
C GLU A 111 14.06 19.16 -0.28
N ASP A 112 14.23 20.47 -0.07
CA ASP A 112 13.51 21.24 0.96
C ASP A 112 12.02 21.43 0.57
N GLU A 113 11.11 21.44 1.56
CA GLU A 113 9.64 21.58 1.40
C GLU A 113 9.02 20.56 0.43
N GLN A 114 9.21 19.29 0.73
CA GLN A 114 8.96 18.20 -0.22
C GLN A 114 7.48 17.83 -0.41
N TYR A 115 6.60 18.12 0.55
CA TYR A 115 5.23 17.56 0.58
C TYR A 115 4.14 18.62 0.61
N ASN A 116 3.13 18.43 -0.24
CA ASN A 116 1.83 19.11 -0.13
C ASN A 116 0.81 18.18 0.52
N SER A 117 -0.12 18.72 1.32
CA SER A 117 -1.20 17.95 1.95
C SER A 117 -2.59 18.38 1.47
N ASP A 118 -3.50 17.42 1.26
CA ASP A 118 -4.93 17.69 1.05
C ASP A 118 -5.78 16.54 1.60
N ASN A 119 -7.08 16.78 1.73
CA ASN A 119 -8.04 15.71 1.99
C ASN A 119 -8.41 15.03 0.67
N LEU A 120 -8.57 13.71 0.71
CA LEU A 120 -9.10 12.96 -0.41
C LEU A 120 -10.57 13.33 -0.61
N LYS A 121 -10.89 13.94 -1.75
CA LYS A 121 -12.25 14.41 -2.08
C LYS A 121 -12.71 13.93 -3.44
N VAL A 122 -13.94 13.46 -3.53
CA VAL A 122 -14.64 13.22 -4.81
C VAL A 122 -15.78 14.22 -4.92
N GLU A 123 -15.82 14.97 -6.03
CA GLU A 123 -16.82 16.02 -6.25
C GLU A 123 -16.90 17.06 -5.11
N GLY A 124 -15.77 17.33 -4.47
CA GLY A 124 -15.66 18.26 -3.34
C GLY A 124 -15.99 17.67 -1.97
N ASN A 125 -16.53 16.45 -1.91
CA ASN A 125 -16.88 15.77 -0.68
C ASN A 125 -15.72 14.93 -0.16
N ALA A 126 -15.38 15.08 1.12
CA ALA A 126 -14.35 14.27 1.77
C ALA A 126 -14.78 12.79 1.86
N ILE A 127 -13.80 11.90 1.74
CA ILE A 127 -14.01 10.45 1.86
C ILE A 127 -13.84 10.03 3.32
N TYR A 128 -14.85 9.38 3.88
CA TYR A 128 -14.85 8.85 5.23
C TYR A 128 -14.71 7.33 5.23
N VAL A 129 -13.97 6.81 6.20
CA VAL A 129 -13.82 5.37 6.45
C VAL A 129 -14.71 4.90 7.60
N ASN A 130 -14.85 3.58 7.75
CA ASN A 130 -15.55 2.98 8.86
C ASN A 130 -14.88 3.29 10.21
N LYS A 131 -15.65 3.72 11.21
CA LYS A 131 -15.11 4.06 12.54
C LYS A 131 -14.66 2.85 13.35
N GLU A 132 -15.27 1.69 13.09
CA GLU A 132 -14.92 0.43 13.77
C GLU A 132 -13.74 -0.26 13.08
N LEU A 133 -13.48 0.06 11.81
CA LEU A 133 -12.38 -0.50 11.03
C LEU A 133 -11.76 0.54 10.08
N PRO A 134 -11.05 1.54 10.61
CA PRO A 134 -10.49 2.65 9.84
C PRO A 134 -9.18 2.25 9.16
N ILE A 135 -9.25 1.32 8.22
CA ILE A 135 -8.11 0.82 7.46
C ILE A 135 -8.21 1.22 5.99
N LEU A 136 -7.05 1.41 5.37
CA LEU A 136 -6.95 1.69 3.94
C LEU A 136 -5.75 0.96 3.30
N ALA A 137 -5.78 0.84 1.99
CA ALA A 137 -4.67 0.35 1.17
C ALA A 137 -4.61 1.16 -0.12
N ALA A 138 -3.44 1.26 -0.74
CA ALA A 138 -3.29 2.00 -1.98
C ALA A 138 -2.34 1.28 -2.94
N VAL A 139 -2.55 1.50 -4.23
CA VAL A 139 -1.64 1.08 -5.31
C VAL A 139 -1.47 2.19 -6.33
N ALA A 140 -0.28 2.26 -6.92
CA ALA A 140 -0.02 3.09 -8.10
C ALA A 140 0.56 2.21 -9.22
N TYR A 141 0.15 2.48 -10.46
CA TYR A 141 0.66 1.79 -11.64
C TYR A 141 0.49 2.67 -12.87
N LYS A 142 1.23 2.36 -13.94
CA LYS A 142 1.10 3.04 -15.23
C LYS A 142 0.08 2.30 -16.09
N ASN A 143 -0.91 2.99 -16.66
CA ASN A 143 -1.88 2.38 -17.57
C ASN A 143 -1.38 2.27 -19.02
N GLY A 144 -2.21 1.72 -19.91
CA GLY A 144 -1.90 1.58 -21.35
C GLY A 144 -1.73 2.89 -22.11
N SER A 145 -2.32 3.98 -21.59
CA SER A 145 -2.13 5.34 -22.12
C SER A 145 -0.83 5.98 -21.64
N GLY A 146 -0.04 5.30 -20.79
CA GLY A 146 1.19 5.83 -20.22
C GLY A 146 0.98 6.78 -19.06
N GLU A 147 -0.22 6.83 -18.47
CA GLU A 147 -0.57 7.71 -17.36
C GLU A 147 -0.47 6.97 -16.02
N ASP A 148 -0.17 7.73 -14.96
CA ASP A 148 -0.31 7.23 -13.60
C ASP A 148 -1.79 6.94 -13.29
N VAL A 149 -2.02 5.79 -12.66
CA VAL A 149 -3.28 5.45 -12.01
C VAL A 149 -2.99 5.17 -10.56
N VAL A 150 -3.67 5.89 -9.67
CA VAL A 150 -3.63 5.66 -8.23
C VAL A 150 -5.00 5.18 -7.80
N ARG A 151 -5.06 4.08 -7.05
CA ARG A 151 -6.30 3.54 -6.48
C ARG A 151 -6.13 3.40 -4.97
N VAL A 152 -7.11 3.90 -4.23
CA VAL A 152 -7.19 3.83 -2.76
C VAL A 152 -8.40 2.98 -2.41
N PHE A 153 -8.17 1.95 -1.62
CA PHE A 153 -9.17 1.02 -1.12
C PHE A 153 -9.38 1.25 0.37
N PHE A 154 -10.63 1.21 0.81
CA PHE A 154 -11.00 1.48 2.21
C PHE A 154 -12.31 0.78 2.56
N VAL A 155 -12.60 0.69 3.85
CA VAL A 155 -13.88 0.16 4.36
C VAL A 155 -14.90 1.31 4.42
N ASP A 156 -16.08 1.09 3.84
CA ASP A 156 -17.17 2.07 3.77
C ASP A 156 -17.55 2.62 5.15
N GLN A 157 -17.86 3.91 5.22
CA GLN A 157 -18.24 4.60 6.45
C GLN A 157 -19.36 3.90 7.23
N SER A 158 -20.34 3.32 6.53
CA SER A 158 -21.59 2.82 7.11
C SER A 158 -21.64 1.30 7.28
N GLU A 159 -20.75 0.56 6.64
CA GLU A 159 -20.81 -0.90 6.60
C GLU A 159 -19.42 -1.51 6.35
N PHE A 160 -19.28 -2.80 6.63
CA PHE A 160 -18.06 -3.57 6.41
C PHE A 160 -17.88 -3.97 4.93
N ALA A 161 -17.96 -3.00 4.02
CA ALA A 161 -17.81 -3.20 2.58
C ALA A 161 -16.60 -2.47 2.01
N LEU A 162 -15.92 -3.09 1.05
CA LEU A 162 -14.77 -2.48 0.37
C LEU A 162 -15.22 -1.43 -0.64
N ARG A 163 -14.55 -0.28 -0.64
CA ARG A 163 -14.75 0.83 -1.58
C ARG A 163 -13.44 1.20 -2.26
N GLU A 164 -13.57 1.89 -3.38
CA GLU A 164 -12.45 2.38 -4.17
C GLU A 164 -12.63 3.87 -4.49
N VAL A 165 -11.54 4.62 -4.40
CA VAL A 165 -11.37 5.95 -5.00
C VAL A 165 -10.16 5.91 -5.93
N ARG A 166 -10.26 6.56 -7.09
CA ARG A 166 -9.30 6.46 -8.19
C ARG A 166 -8.89 7.83 -8.72
N ARG A 167 -7.60 7.99 -9.03
CA ARG A 167 -7.04 9.12 -9.80
C ARG A 167 -6.38 8.56 -11.06
N VAL A 168 -6.60 9.21 -12.21
CA VAL A 168 -5.92 8.91 -13.47
C VAL A 168 -5.27 10.19 -14.01
N GLY A 169 -4.04 10.08 -14.50
CA GLY A 169 -3.29 11.20 -15.06
C GLY A 169 -2.28 11.81 -14.08
N PRO A 170 -1.78 13.02 -14.37
CA PRO A 170 -0.70 13.65 -13.61
C PRO A 170 -1.09 14.03 -12.18
N ALA A 171 -0.10 14.50 -11.41
CA ALA A 171 -0.35 15.11 -10.11
C ALA A 171 -1.37 16.25 -10.23
N GLY A 172 -2.31 16.33 -9.29
CA GLY A 172 -3.42 17.29 -9.31
C GLY A 172 -4.66 16.86 -10.11
N SER A 173 -4.61 15.75 -10.85
CA SER A 173 -5.82 15.16 -11.45
C SER A 173 -6.92 14.91 -10.42
N LYS A 174 -8.18 15.10 -10.84
CA LYS A 174 -9.35 14.88 -9.99
C LYS A 174 -9.47 13.42 -9.57
N TRP A 175 -9.90 13.21 -8.33
CA TRP A 175 -10.32 11.91 -7.83
C TRP A 175 -11.75 11.62 -8.24
N SER A 176 -12.04 10.35 -8.51
CA SER A 176 -13.38 9.83 -8.77
C SER A 176 -13.66 8.59 -7.95
N HIS A 177 -14.94 8.27 -7.75
CA HIS A 177 -15.31 6.96 -7.21
C HIS A 177 -14.91 5.86 -8.21
N GLY A 178 -14.26 4.82 -7.68
CA GLY A 178 -14.02 3.59 -8.42
C GLY A 178 -15.26 2.71 -8.45
N GLN A 179 -15.09 1.44 -8.82
CA GLN A 179 -16.20 0.52 -8.85
C GLN A 179 -16.69 0.27 -7.42
N VAL A 180 -18.00 0.33 -7.23
CA VAL A 180 -18.62 -0.07 -5.98
C VAL A 180 -18.49 -1.58 -5.85
N LEU A 181 -17.58 -2.03 -5.00
CA LEU A 181 -17.32 -3.47 -4.87
C LEU A 181 -18.47 -4.20 -4.15
N ARG A 182 -19.49 -3.50 -3.61
CA ARG A 182 -20.68 -4.05 -2.91
C ARG A 182 -21.44 -5.15 -3.67
N SER A 183 -21.25 -5.29 -4.98
CA SER A 183 -21.92 -6.35 -5.77
C SER A 183 -21.53 -7.77 -5.35
N LYS A 184 -20.56 -7.93 -4.43
CA LYS A 184 -20.15 -9.20 -3.86
C LYS A 184 -20.14 -9.03 -2.34
N GLU A 185 -20.79 -9.94 -1.63
CA GLU A 185 -20.85 -9.94 -0.16
C GLU A 185 -19.44 -10.12 0.42
N TYR A 186 -18.77 -9.00 0.71
CA TYR A 186 -17.54 -9.02 1.47
C TYR A 186 -17.88 -8.99 2.95
N ASP A 187 -17.94 -10.18 3.52
CA ASP A 187 -18.11 -10.37 4.96
C ASP A 187 -16.79 -10.04 5.69
N ILE A 188 -16.33 -8.79 5.64
CA ILE A 188 -15.04 -8.34 6.19
C ILE A 188 -15.08 -8.48 7.73
N ALA A 189 -14.00 -9.03 8.31
CA ALA A 189 -13.84 -9.14 9.74
C ALA A 189 -13.60 -7.77 10.38
N SER A 190 -14.14 -7.53 11.57
CA SER A 190 -13.96 -6.28 12.33
C SER A 190 -12.54 -6.01 12.82
N LYS A 191 -11.63 -6.94 12.61
CA LYS A 191 -10.19 -6.83 12.91
C LYS A 191 -9.32 -7.13 11.69
N SER A 192 -9.90 -7.08 10.49
CA SER A 192 -9.17 -7.34 9.25
C SER A 192 -8.03 -6.33 9.06
N GLY A 193 -6.93 -6.77 8.47
CA GLY A 193 -6.02 -5.87 7.75
C GLY A 193 -6.52 -5.60 6.33
N LEU A 194 -5.91 -4.67 5.62
CA LEU A 194 -6.19 -4.39 4.21
C LEU A 194 -4.86 -4.10 3.49
N THR A 195 -4.61 -4.81 2.40
CA THR A 195 -3.45 -4.53 1.55
C THR A 195 -3.81 -4.77 0.10
N ALA A 196 -3.11 -4.10 -0.81
CA ALA A 196 -3.36 -4.20 -2.23
C ALA A 196 -2.04 -4.22 -3.00
N ASN A 197 -2.04 -4.89 -4.14
CA ASN A 197 -0.91 -4.88 -5.06
C ASN A 197 -1.38 -4.97 -6.52
N VAL A 198 -0.49 -4.57 -7.42
CA VAL A 198 -0.63 -4.79 -8.85
C VAL A 198 0.48 -5.74 -9.28
N VAL A 199 0.11 -6.79 -9.99
CA VAL A 199 1.02 -7.86 -10.39
C VAL A 199 0.89 -8.07 -11.89
N GLU A 200 2.03 -8.02 -12.58
CA GLU A 200 2.15 -8.51 -13.93
C GLU A 200 2.38 -10.02 -13.90
N THR A 201 1.56 -10.74 -14.66
CA THR A 201 1.63 -12.20 -14.83
C THR A 201 1.92 -12.51 -16.31
N ASN A 202 1.97 -13.79 -16.69
CA ASN A 202 2.33 -14.31 -18.03
C ASN A 202 1.40 -13.88 -19.19
N ASN A 203 0.66 -12.78 -19.05
CA ASN A 203 0.15 -11.85 -20.08
C ASN A 203 -0.85 -10.85 -19.50
N GLN A 204 -1.16 -10.91 -18.20
CA GLN A 204 -2.17 -10.05 -17.59
C GLN A 204 -1.57 -9.14 -16.53
N VAL A 205 -2.09 -7.93 -16.43
CA VAL A 205 -1.90 -7.06 -15.28
C VAL A 205 -3.10 -7.24 -14.37
N GLN A 206 -2.88 -7.68 -13.14
CA GLN A 206 -3.92 -7.93 -12.16
C GLN A 206 -3.77 -7.00 -10.97
N LEU A 207 -4.85 -6.35 -10.58
CA LEU A 207 -4.96 -5.68 -9.29
C LEU A 207 -5.58 -6.64 -8.30
N LYS A 208 -5.03 -6.73 -7.09
CA LYS A 208 -5.54 -7.59 -6.02
C LYS A 208 -5.63 -6.80 -4.72
N VAL A 209 -6.70 -7.01 -3.97
CA VAL A 209 -6.96 -6.45 -2.66
C VAL A 209 -7.23 -7.60 -1.70
N PHE A 210 -6.38 -7.75 -0.69
CA PHE A 210 -6.43 -8.81 0.30
C PHE A 210 -7.04 -8.29 1.60
N TYR A 211 -7.93 -9.10 2.16
CA TYR A 211 -8.63 -8.81 3.40
C TYR A 211 -9.02 -10.12 4.09
N GLN A 212 -9.36 -10.04 5.37
CA GLN A 212 -9.83 -11.16 6.17
C GLN A 212 -11.36 -11.13 6.27
N LYS A 213 -12.01 -12.28 6.03
CA LYS A 213 -13.44 -12.46 6.26
C LYS A 213 -13.76 -12.79 7.72
N ARG A 214 -15.00 -12.59 8.18
CA ARG A 214 -15.43 -12.96 9.56
C ARG A 214 -15.22 -14.44 9.89
N THR A 215 -15.20 -15.30 8.88
CA THR A 215 -14.83 -16.72 8.99
C THR A 215 -13.34 -16.95 9.27
N ASN A 216 -12.56 -15.90 9.54
CA ASN A 216 -11.11 -15.92 9.76
C ASN A 216 -10.31 -16.40 8.54
N LYS A 217 -10.89 -16.31 7.33
CA LYS A 217 -10.24 -16.69 6.07
C LYS A 217 -9.65 -15.48 5.36
N LEU A 218 -8.42 -15.62 4.86
CA LEU A 218 -7.82 -14.64 3.95
C LEU A 218 -8.51 -14.75 2.58
N SER A 219 -8.99 -13.62 2.07
CA SER A 219 -9.70 -13.49 0.81
C SER A 219 -9.05 -12.45 -0.10
N VAL A 220 -9.34 -12.53 -1.39
CA VAL A 220 -8.88 -11.56 -2.39
C VAL A 220 -10.03 -11.10 -3.27
N ALA A 221 -10.19 -9.79 -3.40
CA ALA A 221 -10.91 -9.16 -4.50
C ALA A 221 -9.87 -8.77 -5.57
N TYR A 222 -10.11 -9.09 -6.83
CA TYR A 222 -9.15 -8.78 -7.89
C TYR A 222 -9.83 -8.28 -9.16
N SER A 223 -9.11 -7.47 -9.94
CA SER A 223 -9.51 -7.02 -11.28
C SER A 223 -8.39 -7.30 -12.29
N VAL A 224 -8.75 -7.65 -13.52
CA VAL A 224 -7.80 -7.86 -14.62
C VAL A 224 -7.63 -6.55 -15.40
N LEU A 225 -6.72 -5.70 -14.95
CA LEU A 225 -6.49 -4.38 -15.54
C LEU A 225 -6.15 -4.43 -17.04
N ALA A 226 -5.40 -5.45 -17.45
CA ALA A 226 -5.06 -5.71 -18.85
C ALA A 226 -4.92 -7.21 -19.11
N VAL A 227 -5.30 -7.66 -20.31
CA VAL A 227 -5.16 -9.08 -20.74
C VAL A 227 -3.98 -9.35 -21.68
N ASP A 228 -3.27 -8.30 -22.08
CA ASP A 228 -2.07 -8.38 -22.92
C ASP A 228 -1.15 -7.17 -22.68
N LYS A 229 0.03 -7.20 -23.32
CA LYS A 229 0.99 -6.10 -23.32
C LYS A 229 0.52 -4.86 -24.09
N ALA A 230 -0.55 -5.00 -24.88
CA ALA A 230 -1.21 -3.89 -25.56
C ALA A 230 -2.23 -3.17 -24.67
N TRP A 231 -2.34 -3.58 -23.40
CA TRP A 231 -3.27 -3.00 -22.43
C TRP A 231 -4.74 -3.12 -22.85
N THR A 232 -5.11 -4.22 -23.51
CA THR A 232 -6.52 -4.53 -23.74
C THR A 232 -7.24 -4.63 -22.39
N ILE A 233 -8.10 -3.64 -22.11
CA ILE A 233 -8.71 -3.44 -20.80
C ILE A 233 -9.78 -4.51 -20.55
N LYS A 234 -9.70 -5.16 -19.39
CA LYS A 234 -10.77 -6.03 -18.87
C LYS A 234 -10.99 -5.74 -17.37
N ASP A 235 -11.21 -4.47 -17.05
CA ASP A 235 -11.42 -4.01 -15.66
C ASP A 235 -12.78 -4.48 -15.13
N ASP A 236 -12.86 -5.79 -14.87
CA ASP A 236 -13.99 -6.49 -14.28
C ASP A 236 -13.52 -7.14 -12.98
N TRP A 237 -14.21 -6.79 -11.89
CA TRP A 237 -13.87 -7.28 -10.57
C TRP A 237 -14.36 -8.71 -10.38
N SER A 238 -13.55 -9.52 -9.72
CA SER A 238 -13.72 -10.92 -9.35
C SER A 238 -13.34 -11.12 -7.88
N ASN A 239 -13.84 -12.18 -7.23
CA ASN A 239 -13.54 -12.47 -5.83
C ASN A 239 -13.21 -13.95 -5.65
N ARG A 240 -12.21 -14.24 -4.82
CA ARG A 240 -11.91 -15.58 -4.31
C ARG A 240 -11.93 -15.53 -2.78
N ALA A 241 -12.88 -16.24 -2.18
CA ALA A 241 -13.18 -16.21 -0.74
C ALA A 241 -12.21 -17.00 0.15
N ASP A 242 -11.20 -17.63 -0.45
CA ASP A 242 -10.14 -18.36 0.25
C ASP A 242 -8.92 -18.44 -0.68
N VAL A 243 -7.85 -17.73 -0.33
CA VAL A 243 -6.62 -17.72 -1.16
C VAL A 243 -5.66 -18.85 -0.82
N THR A 244 -5.94 -19.62 0.22
CA THR A 244 -5.05 -20.67 0.74
C THR A 244 -5.37 -22.07 0.22
N ASN A 245 -6.55 -22.25 -0.39
CA ASN A 245 -7.03 -23.50 -0.98
C ASN A 245 -7.25 -23.33 -2.49
#